data_AF-A0A815UBP5-F1
#
_entry.id   AF-A0A815UBP5-F1
#
_cell.length_a   1.000
_cell.length_b   1.000
_cell.length_c   1.000
_cell.angle_alpha   90.00
_cell.angle_beta   90.00
_cell.angle_gamma   90.00
#
_symmetry.space_group_name_H-M   'P 1'
#
loop_
_entity.id
_entity.type
_entity.pdbx_description
1 polymer ?
#
loop_
_entity_poly.entity_id
_entity_poly.type
_entity_poly.pdbx_seq_one_letter_code
_entity_poly.pdbx_strand_id
1 'polypeptide(L)'
;MSNATSTSIVSTLTAATFQINRYLTICVLLFGTIGNILNLIIFHQPKHRTNPCAVYFFYASIAGLIALYSGLISRVFATFSSDISATDATICKLRAFIIWVSTTASSWILTCATIDRYCISCRDVRRRNLSNLRFTRRLMIVSVVGGSLVFGETFYCYVPNLRNSPLTCYGQHMTCRLYNEIASALAFVFIPSTIMMIFGYATVQNVRKLLRSIAPMATTHGTTMTIKKTDRQLIRMLIVQIILLTIFNIPLAIQRLYLTSTLTVPKSLLRSTIENLCFQIFYLLSFMSFGIPFYIYTLTGTVFRNEFMDLVRLVYRKMKIAVF
;
A
#
# COMPACT_ATOMS: atom_id res chain seq x y z
N MET A 1 -24.59 13.09 38.11
CA MET A 1 -23.30 13.68 37.67
C MET A 1 -22.53 12.82 36.66
N SER A 2 -22.57 11.48 36.69
CA SER A 2 -21.86 10.60 35.73
C SER A 2 -22.31 10.71 34.26
N ASN A 3 -23.60 10.97 34.01
CA ASN A 3 -24.13 11.08 32.64
C ASN A 3 -23.65 12.35 31.91
N ALA A 4 -23.55 13.48 32.61
CA ALA A 4 -23.14 14.76 32.01
C ALA A 4 -21.66 14.74 31.56
N THR A 5 -20.79 14.15 32.37
CA THR A 5 -19.36 13.95 32.03
C THR A 5 -19.19 12.96 30.89
N SER A 6 -20.01 11.89 30.86
CA SER A 6 -19.97 10.92 29.77
C SER A 6 -20.42 11.54 28.44
N THR A 7 -21.43 12.40 28.45
CA THR A 7 -21.89 13.12 27.24
C THR A 7 -20.88 14.12 26.71
N SER A 8 -20.15 14.84 27.58
CA SER A 8 -19.12 15.79 27.14
C SER A 8 -17.87 15.10 26.59
N ILE A 9 -17.51 13.93 27.12
CA ILE A 9 -16.43 13.11 26.57
C ILE A 9 -16.82 12.59 25.18
N VAL A 10 -18.04 12.07 25.02
CA VAL A 10 -18.53 11.58 23.71
C VAL A 10 -18.51 12.68 22.65
N SER A 11 -18.99 13.89 22.98
CA SER A 11 -18.99 15.00 22.02
C SER A 11 -17.56 15.40 21.63
N THR A 12 -16.64 15.46 22.59
CA THR A 12 -15.22 15.75 22.34
C THR A 12 -14.57 14.70 21.44
N LEU A 13 -14.78 13.41 21.71
CA LEU A 13 -14.25 12.32 20.88
C LEU A 13 -14.85 12.32 19.46
N THR A 14 -16.12 12.64 19.33
CA THR A 14 -16.80 12.75 18.03
C THR A 14 -16.23 13.91 17.22
N ALA A 15 -16.04 15.08 17.85
CA ALA A 15 -15.40 16.23 17.23
C ALA A 15 -13.95 15.92 16.81
N ALA A 16 -13.16 15.27 17.68
CA ALA A 16 -11.80 14.84 17.36
C ALA A 16 -11.77 13.87 16.16
N THR A 17 -12.68 12.90 16.13
CA THR A 17 -12.83 11.95 15.02
C THR A 17 -13.10 12.67 13.71
N PHE A 18 -13.99 13.67 13.72
CA PHE A 18 -14.30 14.48 12.54
C PHE A 18 -13.08 15.28 12.06
N GLN A 19 -12.38 15.97 12.96
CA GLN A 19 -11.22 16.78 12.59
C GLN A 19 -10.05 15.92 12.08
N ILE A 20 -9.79 14.77 12.70
CA ILE A 20 -8.78 13.82 12.23
C ILE A 20 -9.13 13.33 10.84
N ASN A 21 -10.38 12.89 10.61
CA ASN A 21 -10.78 12.45 9.28
C ASN A 21 -10.68 13.57 8.24
N ARG A 22 -11.01 14.80 8.59
CA ARG A 22 -10.88 15.94 7.66
C ARG A 22 -9.42 16.20 7.29
N TYR A 23 -8.59 16.55 8.26
CA TYR A 23 -7.23 17.02 7.98
C TYR A 23 -6.28 15.89 7.61
N LEU A 24 -6.31 14.77 8.33
CA LEU A 24 -5.39 13.68 8.08
C LEU A 24 -5.70 12.98 6.75
N THR A 25 -6.97 12.83 6.35
CA THR A 25 -7.32 12.32 5.01
C THR A 25 -6.75 13.20 3.91
N ILE A 26 -6.91 14.53 4.02
CA ILE A 26 -6.37 15.47 3.02
C ILE A 26 -4.85 15.35 2.96
N CYS A 27 -4.15 15.30 4.10
CA CYS A 27 -2.71 15.12 4.14
C CYS A 27 -2.27 13.80 3.48
N VAL A 28 -2.90 12.68 3.85
CA VAL A 28 -2.57 11.35 3.28
C VAL A 28 -2.81 11.32 1.79
N LEU A 29 -3.92 11.90 1.31
CA LEU A 29 -4.23 11.97 -0.11
C LEU A 29 -3.23 12.85 -0.86
N LEU A 30 -2.88 14.02 -0.33
CA LEU A 30 -1.93 14.95 -0.94
C LEU A 30 -0.53 14.32 -1.05
N PHE A 31 0.06 13.92 0.07
CA PHE A 31 1.41 13.34 0.07
C PHE A 31 1.45 11.98 -0.63
N GLY A 32 0.40 11.16 -0.48
CA GLY A 32 0.30 9.89 -1.18
C GLY A 32 0.20 10.05 -2.70
N THR A 33 -0.51 11.07 -3.17
CA THR A 33 -0.58 11.42 -4.60
C THR A 33 0.78 11.88 -5.11
N ILE A 34 1.40 12.84 -4.43
CA ILE A 34 2.72 13.37 -4.81
C ILE A 34 3.75 12.24 -4.88
N GLY A 35 3.84 11.42 -3.84
CA GLY A 35 4.79 10.30 -3.79
C GLY A 35 4.60 9.33 -4.95
N ASN A 36 3.37 8.86 -5.19
CA ASN A 36 3.13 7.92 -6.27
C ASN A 36 3.34 8.53 -7.66
N ILE A 37 2.94 9.79 -7.90
CA ILE A 37 3.21 10.46 -9.19
C ILE A 37 4.72 10.57 -9.43
N LEU A 38 5.50 10.94 -8.42
CA LEU A 38 6.96 11.01 -8.54
C LEU A 38 7.58 9.63 -8.82
N ASN A 39 7.12 8.57 -8.16
CA ASN A 39 7.49 7.20 -8.50
C ASN A 39 7.19 6.87 -9.96
N LEU A 40 5.99 7.19 -10.45
CA LEU A 40 5.61 6.95 -11.84
C LEU A 40 6.53 7.68 -12.80
N ILE A 41 6.83 8.97 -12.57
CA ILE A 41 7.72 9.75 -13.43
C ILE A 41 9.13 9.14 -13.46
N ILE A 42 9.68 8.76 -12.30
CA ILE A 42 11.02 8.15 -12.20
C ILE A 42 11.06 6.80 -12.93
N PHE A 43 10.14 5.89 -12.63
CA PHE A 43 10.15 4.55 -13.23
C PHE A 43 9.70 4.54 -14.69
N HIS A 44 9.05 5.60 -15.17
CA HIS A 44 8.71 5.77 -16.58
C HIS A 44 9.91 6.18 -17.45
N GLN A 45 11.07 6.54 -16.88
CA GLN A 45 12.23 6.92 -17.69
C GLN A 45 12.74 5.72 -18.51
N PRO A 46 13.20 5.92 -19.77
CA PRO A 46 13.62 4.83 -20.66
C PRO A 46 14.65 3.87 -20.06
N LYS A 47 15.57 4.40 -19.23
CA LYS A 47 16.62 3.65 -18.53
C LYS A 47 16.06 2.57 -17.59
N HIS A 48 14.87 2.76 -17.03
CA HIS A 48 14.27 1.86 -16.03
C HIS A 48 13.24 0.90 -16.63
N ARG A 49 12.70 1.18 -17.84
CA ARG A 49 11.65 0.35 -18.49
C ARG A 49 12.10 -1.07 -18.81
N THR A 50 13.40 -1.29 -18.95
CA THR A 50 13.98 -2.61 -19.24
C THR A 50 14.23 -3.44 -17.99
N ASN A 51 14.17 -2.84 -16.79
CA ASN A 51 14.40 -3.52 -15.52
C ASN A 51 13.06 -4.04 -14.94
N PRO A 52 12.86 -5.36 -14.83
CA PRO A 52 11.62 -5.95 -14.30
C PRO A 52 11.17 -5.39 -12.95
N CYS A 53 12.10 -5.11 -12.03
CA CYS A 53 11.77 -4.56 -10.71
C CYS A 53 11.27 -3.12 -10.75
N ALA A 54 11.86 -2.28 -11.59
CA ALA A 54 11.34 -0.93 -11.82
C ALA A 54 9.92 -0.97 -12.39
N VAL A 55 9.63 -1.93 -13.28
CA VAL A 55 8.28 -2.14 -13.81
C VAL A 55 7.31 -2.56 -12.69
N TYR A 56 7.67 -3.48 -11.79
CA TYR A 56 6.81 -3.80 -10.64
C TYR A 56 6.52 -2.55 -9.77
N PHE A 57 7.53 -1.74 -9.45
CA PHE A 57 7.30 -0.52 -8.66
C PHE A 57 6.40 0.49 -9.37
N PHE A 58 6.55 0.64 -10.69
CA PHE A 58 5.68 1.49 -11.50
C PHE A 58 4.20 1.09 -11.36
N TYR A 59 3.87 -0.19 -11.59
CA TYR A 59 2.50 -0.66 -11.50
C TYR A 59 1.98 -0.73 -10.06
N ALA A 60 2.84 -0.99 -9.07
CA ALA A 60 2.47 -0.89 -7.67
C ALA A 60 2.05 0.53 -7.28
N SER A 61 2.71 1.56 -7.86
CA SER A 61 2.33 2.96 -7.68
C SER A 61 1.03 3.34 -8.40
N ILE A 62 0.73 2.75 -9.57
CA ILE A 62 -0.59 2.91 -10.20
C ILE A 62 -1.68 2.32 -9.30
N ALA A 63 -1.50 1.07 -8.84
CA ALA A 63 -2.44 0.42 -7.94
C ALA A 63 -2.60 1.19 -6.61
N GLY A 64 -1.51 1.74 -6.08
CA GLY A 64 -1.52 2.60 -4.89
C GLY A 64 -2.31 3.90 -5.07
N LEU A 65 -2.21 4.56 -6.24
CA LEU A 65 -3.04 5.73 -6.55
C LEU A 65 -4.52 5.36 -6.64
N ILE A 66 -4.85 4.26 -7.34
CA ILE A 66 -6.23 3.78 -7.44
C ILE A 66 -6.80 3.49 -6.05
N ALA A 67 -6.01 2.83 -5.19
CA ALA A 67 -6.39 2.58 -3.80
C ALA A 67 -6.62 3.89 -3.03
N LEU A 68 -5.68 4.84 -3.05
CA LEU A 68 -5.80 6.12 -2.36
C LEU A 68 -7.05 6.89 -2.80
N TYR A 69 -7.26 7.03 -4.11
CA TYR A 69 -8.39 7.79 -4.63
C TYR A 69 -9.71 7.09 -4.34
N SER A 70 -9.84 5.79 -4.65
CA SER A 70 -11.07 5.04 -4.33
C SER A 70 -11.36 5.01 -2.82
N GLY A 71 -10.33 4.90 -1.98
CA GLY A 71 -10.48 4.81 -0.52
C GLY A 71 -10.75 6.11 0.19
N LEU A 72 -10.17 7.22 -0.26
CA LEU A 72 -10.16 8.50 0.47
C LEU A 72 -11.01 9.60 -0.17
N ILE A 73 -11.27 9.59 -1.48
CA ILE A 73 -12.07 10.63 -2.14
C ILE A 73 -13.46 10.76 -1.49
N SER A 74 -14.15 9.65 -1.23
CA SER A 74 -15.49 9.72 -0.64
C SER A 74 -15.48 10.34 0.75
N ARG A 75 -14.39 10.16 1.51
CA ARG A 75 -14.24 10.76 2.85
C ARG A 75 -14.00 12.26 2.77
N VAL A 76 -13.25 12.72 1.76
CA VAL A 76 -13.10 14.13 1.47
C VAL A 76 -14.46 14.73 1.11
N PHE A 77 -15.21 14.10 0.20
CA PHE A 77 -16.55 14.58 -0.15
C PHE A 77 -17.50 14.56 1.05
N ALA A 78 -17.50 13.51 1.86
CA ALA A 78 -18.30 13.43 3.10
C ALA A 78 -18.03 14.58 4.09
N THR A 79 -16.89 15.26 3.96
CA THR A 79 -16.52 16.40 4.81
C THR A 79 -17.12 17.73 4.32
N PHE A 80 -17.39 17.85 3.02
CA PHE A 80 -17.85 19.10 2.38
C PHE A 80 -19.28 19.02 1.85
N SER A 81 -19.78 17.81 1.55
CA SER A 81 -21.11 17.53 1.01
C SER A 81 -21.60 16.15 1.44
N SER A 82 -22.81 15.75 1.03
CA SER A 82 -23.31 14.38 1.20
C SER A 82 -22.43 13.38 0.43
N ASP A 83 -22.01 12.28 1.07
CA ASP A 83 -21.26 11.20 0.40
C ASP A 83 -22.19 10.42 -0.55
N ILE A 84 -21.94 10.50 -1.85
CA ILE A 84 -22.72 9.79 -2.89
C ILE A 84 -22.62 8.26 -2.70
N SER A 85 -21.52 7.76 -2.14
CA SER A 85 -21.35 6.33 -1.82
C SER A 85 -22.27 5.88 -0.68
N ALA A 86 -22.81 6.84 0.09
CA ALA A 86 -23.80 6.56 1.11
C ALA A 86 -25.20 6.43 0.50
N THR A 87 -25.48 7.05 -0.66
CA THR A 87 -26.83 7.05 -1.26
C THR A 87 -27.01 6.02 -2.37
N ASP A 88 -25.96 5.72 -3.15
CA ASP A 88 -26.04 4.82 -4.30
C ASP A 88 -25.37 3.45 -4.04
N ALA A 89 -26.14 2.37 -4.23
CA ALA A 89 -25.67 1.01 -3.98
C ALA A 89 -24.61 0.55 -5.00
N THR A 90 -24.71 0.97 -6.26
CA THR A 90 -23.76 0.62 -7.32
C THR A 90 -22.42 1.27 -7.05
N ILE A 91 -22.42 2.57 -6.69
CA ILE A 91 -21.21 3.31 -6.34
C ILE A 91 -20.56 2.72 -5.08
N CYS A 92 -21.34 2.41 -4.05
CA CYS A 92 -20.86 1.73 -2.84
C CYS A 92 -20.12 0.43 -3.17
N LYS A 93 -20.77 -0.49 -3.90
CA LYS A 93 -20.22 -1.81 -4.25
C LYS A 93 -18.98 -1.71 -5.14
N LEU A 94 -19.06 -0.92 -6.22
CA LEU A 94 -17.96 -0.75 -7.16
C LEU A 94 -16.74 -0.12 -6.47
N ARG A 95 -16.95 0.88 -5.62
CA ARG A 95 -15.88 1.52 -4.87
C ARG A 95 -15.22 0.54 -3.90
N ALA A 96 -16.01 -0.22 -3.13
CA ALA A 96 -15.49 -1.23 -2.22
C ALA A 96 -14.65 -2.28 -2.97
N PHE A 97 -15.17 -2.78 -4.09
CA PHE A 97 -14.45 -3.69 -4.97
C PHE A 97 -13.11 -3.11 -5.44
N ILE A 98 -13.11 -1.87 -5.97
CA ILE A 98 -11.88 -1.21 -6.45
C ILE A 98 -10.87 -1.04 -5.33
N ILE A 99 -11.28 -0.64 -4.13
CA ILE A 99 -10.39 -0.51 -2.97
C ILE A 99 -9.71 -1.85 -2.70
N TRP A 100 -10.49 -2.93 -2.60
CA TRP A 100 -9.92 -4.24 -2.27
C TRP A 100 -9.01 -4.79 -3.35
N VAL A 101 -9.43 -4.73 -4.61
CA VAL A 101 -8.61 -5.21 -5.73
C VAL A 101 -7.33 -4.40 -5.85
N SER A 102 -7.38 -3.07 -5.74
CA SER A 102 -6.20 -2.20 -5.91
C SER A 102 -5.20 -2.33 -4.75
N THR A 103 -5.67 -2.42 -3.51
CA THR A 103 -4.81 -2.61 -2.32
C THR A 103 -4.12 -3.97 -2.36
N THR A 104 -4.85 -5.04 -2.66
CA THR A 104 -4.31 -6.39 -2.83
C THR A 104 -3.35 -6.45 -4.02
N ALA A 105 -3.71 -5.89 -5.17
CA ALA A 105 -2.82 -5.84 -6.33
C ALA A 105 -1.51 -5.12 -6.01
N SER A 106 -1.55 -3.95 -5.35
CA SER A 106 -0.34 -3.21 -4.96
C SER A 106 0.60 -4.06 -4.10
N SER A 107 0.05 -4.76 -3.09
CA SER A 107 0.81 -5.64 -2.19
C SER A 107 1.42 -6.86 -2.91
N TRP A 108 0.64 -7.54 -3.76
CA TRP A 108 1.12 -8.69 -4.52
C TRP A 108 2.13 -8.32 -5.61
N ILE A 109 1.97 -7.19 -6.28
CA ILE A 109 2.94 -6.70 -7.27
C ILE A 109 4.30 -6.46 -6.60
N LEU A 110 4.31 -5.89 -5.40
CA LEU A 110 5.53 -5.70 -4.61
C LEU A 110 6.12 -7.02 -4.10
N THR A 111 5.26 -7.98 -3.77
CA THR A 111 5.66 -9.34 -3.43
C THR A 111 6.38 -10.00 -4.60
N CYS A 112 5.82 -9.89 -5.81
CA CYS A 112 6.46 -10.36 -7.04
C CYS A 112 7.79 -9.63 -7.31
N ALA A 113 7.91 -8.33 -7.02
CA ALA A 113 9.17 -7.61 -7.11
C ALA A 113 10.25 -8.21 -6.19
N THR A 114 9.84 -8.66 -5.00
CA THR A 114 10.76 -9.30 -4.03
C THR A 114 11.21 -10.68 -4.52
N ILE A 115 10.30 -11.46 -5.11
CA ILE A 115 10.62 -12.74 -5.75
C ILE A 115 11.55 -12.54 -6.95
N ASP A 116 11.30 -11.53 -7.78
CA ASP A 116 12.16 -11.16 -8.92
C ASP A 116 13.59 -10.86 -8.47
N ARG A 117 13.74 -10.07 -7.39
CA ARG A 117 15.06 -9.80 -6.80
C ARG A 117 15.74 -11.07 -6.29
N TYR A 118 14.99 -11.99 -5.68
CA TYR A 118 15.52 -13.29 -5.30
C TYR A 118 16.01 -14.09 -6.52
N CYS A 119 15.21 -14.17 -7.58
CA CYS A 119 15.55 -14.86 -8.82
C CYS A 119 16.85 -14.33 -9.42
N ILE A 120 17.04 -13.01 -9.46
CA ILE A 120 18.28 -12.38 -9.96
C ILE A 120 19.49 -12.68 -9.06
N SER A 121 19.28 -12.75 -7.74
CA SER A 121 20.36 -13.04 -6.78
C SER A 121 20.88 -14.48 -6.85
N CYS A 122 20.12 -15.39 -7.49
CA CYS A 122 20.51 -16.79 -7.61
C CYS A 122 21.70 -16.97 -8.57
N ARG A 123 22.56 -17.95 -8.29
CA ARG A 123 23.68 -18.32 -9.19
C ARG A 123 23.19 -19.01 -10.47
N ASP A 124 22.13 -19.79 -10.36
CA ASP A 124 21.53 -20.55 -11.45
C ASP A 124 20.96 -19.61 -12.53
N VAL A 125 21.43 -19.79 -13.77
CA VAL A 125 20.99 -19.03 -14.96
C VAL A 125 19.49 -19.21 -15.20
N ARG A 126 18.94 -20.42 -14.98
CA ARG A 126 17.51 -20.69 -15.20
C ARG A 126 16.65 -19.86 -14.26
N ARG A 127 17.07 -19.71 -12.99
CA ARG A 127 16.37 -18.88 -12.01
C ARG A 127 16.45 -17.40 -12.35
N ARG A 128 17.60 -16.93 -12.84
CA ARG A 128 17.76 -15.53 -13.28
C ARG A 128 16.89 -15.22 -14.50
N ASN A 129 16.72 -16.16 -15.43
CA ASN A 129 15.86 -15.98 -16.61
C ASN A 129 14.37 -15.86 -16.30
N LEU A 130 13.93 -16.21 -15.08
CA LEU A 130 12.56 -15.96 -14.62
C LEU A 130 12.29 -14.45 -14.43
N SER A 131 13.31 -13.66 -14.12
CA SER A 131 13.24 -12.20 -14.10
C SER A 131 13.21 -11.67 -15.53
N ASN A 132 12.01 -11.63 -16.12
CA ASN A 132 11.80 -11.09 -17.45
C ASN A 132 10.50 -10.27 -17.51
N LEU A 133 10.46 -9.29 -18.42
CA LEU A 133 9.34 -8.34 -18.55
C LEU A 133 8.01 -9.01 -18.91
N ARG A 134 8.03 -10.10 -19.68
CA ARG A 134 6.81 -10.84 -20.06
C ARG A 134 6.19 -11.50 -18.84
N PHE A 135 7.02 -12.10 -18.00
CA PHE A 135 6.61 -12.73 -16.75
C PHE A 135 6.12 -11.69 -15.74
N THR A 136 6.81 -10.55 -15.61
CA THR A 136 6.35 -9.40 -14.82
C THR A 136 4.94 -8.96 -15.22
N ARG A 137 4.69 -8.75 -16.52
CA ARG A 137 3.36 -8.37 -17.02
C ARG A 137 2.28 -9.41 -16.73
N ARG A 138 2.59 -10.69 -16.91
CA ARG A 138 1.65 -11.78 -16.58
C ARG A 138 1.33 -11.81 -15.08
N LEU A 139 2.33 -11.70 -14.22
CA LEU A 139 2.11 -11.70 -12.77
C LEU A 139 1.26 -10.53 -12.30
N MET A 140 1.41 -9.35 -12.91
CA MET A 140 0.54 -8.21 -12.59
C MET A 140 -0.92 -8.46 -12.95
N ILE A 141 -1.18 -9.03 -14.13
CA ILE A 141 -2.54 -9.44 -14.54
C ILE A 141 -3.09 -10.47 -13.55
N VAL A 142 -2.29 -11.47 -13.18
CA VAL A 142 -2.67 -12.49 -12.20
C VAL A 142 -3.00 -11.87 -10.83
N SER A 143 -2.23 -10.88 -10.35
CA SER A 143 -2.53 -10.19 -9.10
C SER A 143 -3.87 -9.45 -9.12
N VAL A 144 -4.20 -8.78 -10.23
CA VAL A 144 -5.47 -8.06 -10.39
C VAL A 144 -6.64 -9.04 -10.53
N VAL A 145 -6.50 -10.07 -11.36
CA VAL A 145 -7.55 -11.09 -11.57
C VAL A 145 -7.77 -11.89 -10.29
N GLY A 146 -6.71 -12.31 -9.62
CA GLY A 146 -6.78 -13.02 -8.34
C GLY A 146 -7.46 -12.18 -7.26
N GLY A 147 -7.10 -10.89 -7.13
CA GLY A 147 -7.82 -9.96 -6.25
C GLY A 147 -9.29 -9.83 -6.62
N SER A 148 -9.61 -9.73 -7.92
CA SER A 148 -11.00 -9.62 -8.40
C SER A 148 -11.84 -10.85 -8.05
N LEU A 149 -11.26 -12.05 -8.10
CA LEU A 149 -11.92 -13.29 -7.72
C LEU A 149 -12.13 -13.38 -6.20
N VAL A 150 -11.13 -12.98 -5.41
CA VAL A 150 -11.18 -13.01 -3.94
C VAL A 150 -12.14 -11.98 -3.35
N PHE A 151 -12.35 -10.85 -4.03
CA PHE A 151 -13.20 -9.75 -3.55
C PHE A 151 -14.47 -9.54 -4.39
N GLY A 152 -14.81 -10.48 -5.26
CA GLY A 152 -16.01 -10.41 -6.11
C GLY A 152 -17.32 -10.47 -5.32
N GLU A 153 -17.31 -11.09 -4.14
CA GLU A 153 -18.41 -11.12 -3.19
C GLU A 153 -18.83 -9.72 -2.74
N THR A 154 -17.98 -8.69 -2.86
CA THR A 154 -18.32 -7.31 -2.51
C THR A 154 -19.58 -6.81 -3.24
N PHE A 155 -19.82 -7.25 -4.48
CA PHE A 155 -21.04 -6.90 -5.24
C PHE A 155 -22.32 -7.48 -4.64
N TYR A 156 -22.21 -8.58 -3.90
CA TYR A 156 -23.33 -9.19 -3.18
C TYR A 156 -23.41 -8.67 -1.73
N CYS A 157 -22.27 -8.62 -1.05
CA CYS A 157 -22.18 -8.43 0.40
C CYS A 157 -22.29 -6.97 0.88
N TYR A 158 -21.96 -5.98 0.05
CA TYR A 158 -21.91 -4.57 0.48
C TYR A 158 -23.23 -3.84 0.22
N VAL A 159 -23.66 -3.05 1.21
CA VAL A 159 -24.88 -2.23 1.15
C VAL A 159 -24.59 -0.83 1.68
N PRO A 160 -25.16 0.23 1.06
CA PRO A 160 -25.02 1.61 1.54
C PRO A 160 -25.89 1.90 2.77
N ASN A 161 -25.55 2.96 3.51
CA ASN A 161 -26.28 3.49 4.68
C ASN A 161 -26.59 2.45 5.78
N LEU A 162 -25.65 1.53 6.03
CA LEU A 162 -25.84 0.54 7.07
C LEU A 162 -25.75 1.18 8.46
N ARG A 163 -26.73 0.90 9.33
CA ARG A 163 -26.72 1.35 10.73
C ARG A 163 -25.72 0.50 11.54
N ASN A 164 -25.05 1.11 12.52
CA ASN A 164 -24.05 0.45 13.38
C ASN A 164 -22.83 -0.11 12.63
N SER A 165 -22.41 0.53 11.55
CA SER A 165 -21.15 0.25 10.87
C SER A 165 -20.16 1.42 11.00
N PRO A 166 -18.85 1.14 10.98
CA PRO A 166 -17.82 2.19 11.05
C PRO A 166 -17.70 2.99 9.74
N LEU A 167 -18.36 2.54 8.67
CA LEU A 167 -18.39 3.15 7.35
C LEU A 167 -19.83 3.17 6.81
N THR A 168 -20.13 4.15 5.96
CA THR A 168 -21.42 4.32 5.29
C THR A 168 -21.73 3.18 4.30
N CYS A 169 -20.69 2.60 3.69
CA CYS A 169 -20.78 1.47 2.78
C CYS A 169 -20.01 0.29 3.38
N TYR A 170 -20.72 -0.79 3.76
CA TYR A 170 -20.13 -1.89 4.51
C TYR A 170 -20.86 -3.22 4.31
N GLY A 171 -20.27 -4.32 4.80
CA GLY A 171 -20.85 -5.66 4.70
C GLY A 171 -22.17 -5.78 5.49
N GLN A 172 -23.22 -6.26 4.84
CA GLN A 172 -24.56 -6.39 5.44
C GLN A 172 -24.60 -7.47 6.52
N HIS A 173 -24.14 -8.68 6.19
CA HIS A 173 -24.21 -9.84 7.07
C HIS A 173 -22.90 -10.09 7.82
N MET A 174 -22.98 -10.75 8.99
CA MET A 174 -21.81 -11.17 9.77
C MET A 174 -20.85 -12.02 8.94
N THR A 175 -21.36 -13.00 8.19
CA THR A 175 -20.56 -13.89 7.34
C THR A 175 -19.79 -13.11 6.27
N CYS A 176 -20.44 -12.13 5.62
CA CYS A 176 -19.80 -11.24 4.65
C CYS A 176 -18.67 -10.42 5.28
N ARG A 177 -18.90 -9.86 6.47
CA ARG A 177 -17.87 -9.10 7.19
C ARG A 177 -16.68 -10.01 7.54
N LEU A 178 -16.94 -11.15 8.19
CA LEU A 178 -15.89 -12.08 8.59
C LEU A 178 -15.08 -12.58 7.39
N TYR A 179 -15.74 -12.96 6.30
CA TYR A 179 -15.06 -13.33 5.06
C TYR A 179 -14.14 -12.21 4.59
N ASN A 180 -14.68 -11.00 4.41
CA ASN A 180 -13.91 -9.87 3.90
C ASN A 180 -12.73 -9.50 4.81
N GLU A 181 -12.92 -9.49 6.14
CA GLU A 181 -11.86 -9.15 7.08
C GLU A 181 -10.76 -10.22 7.14
N ILE A 182 -11.12 -11.51 7.08
CA ILE A 182 -10.14 -12.61 7.02
C ILE A 182 -9.43 -12.60 5.67
N ALA A 183 -10.18 -12.50 4.57
CA ALA A 183 -9.64 -12.48 3.21
C ALA A 183 -8.67 -11.30 3.02
N SER A 184 -9.04 -10.10 3.47
CA SER A 184 -8.14 -8.95 3.42
C SER A 184 -6.94 -9.09 4.35
N ALA A 185 -7.10 -9.54 5.59
CA ALA A 185 -5.96 -9.76 6.48
C ALA A 185 -4.96 -10.76 5.89
N LEU A 186 -5.43 -11.87 5.33
CA LEU A 186 -4.56 -12.90 4.74
C LEU A 186 -3.99 -12.46 3.39
N ALA A 187 -4.85 -12.11 2.44
CA ALA A 187 -4.45 -11.87 1.06
C ALA A 187 -3.73 -10.54 0.85
N PHE A 188 -3.98 -9.52 1.68
CA PHE A 188 -3.33 -8.22 1.54
C PHE A 188 -2.15 -8.02 2.53
N VAL A 189 -2.23 -8.57 3.74
CA VAL A 189 -1.22 -8.33 4.79
C VAL A 189 -0.33 -9.55 5.04
N PHE A 190 -0.88 -10.63 5.61
CA PHE A 190 -0.06 -11.70 6.18
C PHE A 190 0.65 -12.56 5.14
N ILE A 191 -0.03 -12.97 4.08
CA ILE A 191 0.57 -13.81 3.02
C ILE A 191 1.64 -13.01 2.26
N PRO A 192 1.35 -11.80 1.73
CA PRO A 192 2.36 -10.97 1.08
C PRO A 192 3.58 -10.69 1.96
N SER A 193 3.37 -10.22 3.20
CA SER A 193 4.48 -9.91 4.12
C SER A 193 5.34 -11.12 4.43
N THR A 194 4.74 -12.30 4.64
CA THR A 194 5.48 -13.54 4.89
C THR A 194 6.33 -13.95 3.69
N ILE A 195 5.76 -13.92 2.48
CA ILE A 195 6.48 -14.24 1.24
C ILE A 195 7.63 -13.25 1.03
N MET A 196 7.34 -11.95 1.16
CA MET A 196 8.35 -10.90 1.03
C MET A 196 9.49 -11.06 2.06
N MET A 197 9.17 -11.44 3.30
CA MET A 197 10.18 -11.69 4.33
C MET A 197 11.08 -12.88 3.98
N ILE A 198 10.49 -14.01 3.56
CA ILE A 198 11.23 -15.23 3.18
C ILE A 198 12.15 -14.95 1.99
N PHE A 199 11.61 -14.42 0.89
CA PHE A 199 12.38 -14.15 -0.32
C PHE A 199 13.35 -12.99 -0.14
N GLY A 200 12.98 -11.96 0.64
CA GLY A 200 13.88 -10.87 1.01
C GLY A 200 15.09 -11.37 1.79
N TYR A 201 14.87 -12.21 2.80
CA TYR A 201 15.94 -12.85 3.57
C TYR A 201 16.84 -13.74 2.70
N ALA A 202 16.24 -14.60 1.86
CA ALA A 202 16.98 -15.46 0.94
C ALA A 202 17.83 -14.65 -0.06
N THR A 203 17.31 -13.52 -0.53
CA THR A 203 18.05 -12.57 -1.39
C THR A 203 19.27 -12.01 -0.66
N VAL A 204 19.11 -11.58 0.60
CA VAL A 204 20.23 -11.08 1.43
C VAL A 204 21.31 -12.16 1.60
N GLN A 205 20.92 -13.40 1.88
CA GLN A 205 21.86 -14.51 2.02
C GLN A 205 22.65 -14.76 0.73
N ASN A 206 21.96 -14.83 -0.41
CA ASN A 206 22.57 -15.03 -1.72
C ASN A 206 23.59 -13.93 -2.04
N VAL A 207 23.20 -12.66 -1.83
CA VAL A 207 24.09 -11.51 -2.06
C VAL A 207 25.30 -11.57 -1.12
N ARG A 208 25.13 -11.89 0.17
CA ARG A 208 26.25 -12.04 1.11
C ARG A 208 27.21 -13.15 0.69
N LYS A 209 26.69 -14.30 0.24
CA LYS A 209 27.50 -15.43 -0.26
C LYS A 209 28.26 -15.06 -1.53
N LEU A 210 27.63 -14.34 -2.46
CA LEU A 210 28.29 -13.80 -3.65
C LEU A 210 29.41 -12.83 -3.31
N LEU A 211 29.18 -11.91 -2.36
CA LEU A 211 30.20 -10.96 -1.91
C LEU A 211 31.40 -11.64 -1.27
N ARG A 212 31.18 -12.63 -0.39
CA ARG A 212 32.26 -13.41 0.24
C ARG A 212 33.08 -14.22 -0.77
N SER A 213 32.43 -14.77 -1.79
CA SER A 213 33.07 -15.58 -2.83
C SER A 213 33.95 -14.75 -3.80
N ILE A 214 33.72 -13.44 -3.91
CA ILE A 214 34.43 -12.54 -4.83
C ILE A 214 35.50 -11.70 -4.10
N ALA A 215 35.48 -11.69 -2.76
CA ALA A 215 36.45 -10.97 -1.93
C ALA A 215 37.94 -11.26 -2.24
N PRO A 216 38.36 -12.48 -2.68
CA PRO A 216 39.76 -12.69 -3.05
C PRO A 216 40.16 -12.26 -4.49
N MET A 217 39.25 -11.78 -5.36
CA MET A 217 39.54 -11.46 -6.78
C MET A 217 39.28 -9.99 -7.17
N ALA A 218 39.13 -9.08 -6.21
CA ALA A 218 38.60 -7.72 -6.43
C ALA A 218 39.64 -6.65 -6.84
N THR A 219 40.68 -7.00 -7.61
CA THR A 219 41.65 -6.03 -8.15
C THR A 219 41.35 -5.58 -9.59
N THR A 220 40.33 -6.10 -10.27
CA THR A 220 40.06 -5.74 -11.67
C THR A 220 38.56 -5.57 -11.94
N HIS A 221 38.18 -4.38 -12.42
CA HIS A 221 36.84 -3.96 -12.94
C HIS A 221 35.80 -3.37 -11.96
N GLY A 222 35.70 -2.03 -12.00
CA GLY A 222 34.72 -1.20 -11.28
C GLY A 222 33.24 -1.37 -11.67
N THR A 223 32.92 -2.10 -12.74
CA THR A 223 31.54 -2.37 -13.21
C THR A 223 30.77 -3.30 -12.27
N THR A 224 31.47 -4.21 -11.59
CA THR A 224 30.86 -5.19 -10.68
C THR A 224 30.41 -4.55 -9.35
N MET A 225 31.01 -3.43 -8.95
CA MET A 225 30.71 -2.75 -7.68
C MET A 225 29.42 -1.91 -7.72
N THR A 226 29.07 -1.33 -8.87
CA THR A 226 27.86 -0.50 -9.04
C THR A 226 26.57 -1.33 -9.07
N ILE A 227 26.60 -2.52 -9.68
CA ILE A 227 25.48 -3.48 -9.63
C ILE A 227 25.22 -3.92 -8.19
N LYS A 228 26.28 -4.24 -7.43
CA LYS A 228 26.22 -4.64 -6.01
C LYS A 228 25.60 -3.57 -5.09
N LYS A 229 25.87 -2.28 -5.33
CA LYS A 229 25.31 -1.18 -4.53
C LYS A 229 23.81 -0.98 -4.79
N THR A 230 23.38 -1.07 -6.06
CA THR A 230 21.99 -0.88 -6.45
C THR A 230 21.08 -1.97 -5.88
N ASP A 231 21.48 -3.24 -6.01
CA ASP A 231 20.70 -4.36 -5.48
C ASP A 231 20.60 -4.34 -3.95
N ARG A 232 21.69 -3.99 -3.25
CA ARG A 232 21.67 -3.88 -1.77
C ARG A 232 20.74 -2.78 -1.29
N GLN A 233 20.64 -1.67 -2.02
CA GLN A 233 19.73 -0.58 -1.69
C GLN A 233 18.28 -0.96 -1.95
N LEU A 234 17.99 -1.60 -3.08
CA LEU A 234 16.64 -2.10 -3.39
C LEU A 234 16.15 -3.12 -2.35
N ILE A 235 17.03 -4.03 -1.91
CA ILE A 235 16.70 -4.98 -0.84
C ILE A 235 16.41 -4.26 0.48
N ARG A 236 17.20 -3.24 0.84
CA ARG A 236 16.95 -2.41 2.03
C ARG A 236 15.61 -1.69 1.94
N MET A 237 15.30 -1.11 0.79
CA MET A 237 14.01 -0.43 0.53
C MET A 237 12.84 -1.39 0.72
N LEU A 238 12.93 -2.61 0.16
CA LEU A 238 11.90 -3.64 0.30
C LEU A 238 11.71 -4.09 1.75
N ILE A 239 12.78 -4.28 2.52
CA ILE A 239 12.68 -4.66 3.94
C ILE A 239 11.95 -3.58 4.76
N VAL A 240 12.33 -2.32 4.59
CA VAL A 240 11.67 -1.19 5.28
C VAL A 240 10.19 -1.13 4.89
N GLN A 241 9.87 -1.37 3.62
CA GLN A 241 8.51 -1.39 3.14
C GLN A 241 7.68 -2.54 3.73
N ILE A 242 8.25 -3.74 3.89
CA ILE A 242 7.57 -4.87 4.57
C ILE A 242 7.22 -4.50 6.01
N ILE A 243 8.17 -3.92 6.74
CA ILE A 243 7.99 -3.53 8.14
C ILE A 243 6.86 -2.49 8.24
N LEU A 244 6.91 -1.44 7.42
CA LEU A 244 5.90 -0.39 7.44
C LEU A 244 4.53 -0.89 6.99
N LEU A 245 4.45 -1.70 5.93
CA LEU A 245 3.20 -2.30 5.47
C LEU A 245 2.59 -3.17 6.57
N THR A 246 3.41 -3.94 7.29
CA THR A 246 2.94 -4.80 8.37
C THR A 246 2.46 -3.99 9.58
N ILE A 247 3.27 -3.04 10.06
CA ILE A 247 2.94 -2.20 11.23
C ILE A 247 1.70 -1.34 10.96
N PHE A 248 1.53 -0.83 9.74
CA PHE A 248 0.44 0.10 9.43
C PHE A 248 -0.88 -0.60 9.15
N ASN A 249 -0.86 -1.86 8.72
CA ASN A 249 -2.07 -2.60 8.34
C ASN A 249 -2.56 -3.60 9.41
N ILE A 250 -1.68 -4.15 10.27
CA ILE A 250 -2.09 -5.07 11.35
C ILE A 250 -3.10 -4.43 12.32
N PRO A 251 -2.90 -3.19 12.82
CA PRO A 251 -3.85 -2.56 13.74
C PRO A 251 -5.25 -2.45 13.15
N LEU A 252 -5.35 -2.15 11.84
CA LEU A 252 -6.62 -2.10 11.14
C LEU A 252 -7.26 -3.49 11.05
N ALA A 253 -6.50 -4.52 10.67
CA ALA A 253 -7.00 -5.88 10.56
C ALA A 253 -7.57 -6.38 11.91
N ILE A 254 -6.84 -6.15 13.00
CA ILE A 254 -7.27 -6.50 14.36
C ILE A 254 -8.55 -5.74 14.73
N GLN A 255 -8.57 -4.41 14.53
CA GLN A 255 -9.72 -3.58 14.88
C GLN A 255 -10.99 -4.02 14.13
N ARG A 256 -10.86 -4.40 12.86
CA ARG A 256 -12.01 -4.84 12.06
C ARG A 256 -12.56 -6.20 12.47
N LEU A 257 -11.67 -7.15 12.79
CA LEU A 257 -12.07 -8.43 13.36
C LEU A 257 -12.76 -8.21 14.71
N TYR A 258 -12.21 -7.37 15.57
CA TYR A 258 -12.81 -7.01 16.85
C TYR A 258 -14.20 -6.37 16.71
N LEU A 259 -14.36 -5.40 15.80
CA LEU A 259 -15.65 -4.75 15.53
C LEU A 259 -16.69 -5.74 15.01
N THR A 260 -16.27 -6.68 14.17
CA THR A 260 -17.15 -7.72 13.61
C THR A 260 -17.57 -8.71 14.70
N SER A 261 -16.63 -9.23 15.50
CA SER A 261 -16.92 -10.18 16.58
C SER A 261 -17.78 -9.60 17.70
N THR A 262 -17.73 -8.28 17.91
CA THR A 262 -18.52 -7.59 18.95
C THR A 262 -19.80 -6.95 18.42
N LEU A 263 -20.26 -7.32 17.22
CA LEU A 263 -21.43 -6.70 16.58
C LEU A 263 -22.74 -6.92 17.35
N THR A 264 -22.91 -8.10 17.97
CA THR A 264 -24.12 -8.46 18.74
C THR A 264 -24.04 -8.02 20.20
N VAL A 265 -22.89 -7.54 20.66
CA VAL A 265 -22.69 -7.12 22.03
C VAL A 265 -23.25 -5.71 22.19
N PRO A 266 -24.15 -5.44 23.16
CA PRO A 266 -24.62 -4.09 23.42
C PRO A 266 -23.47 -3.21 23.88
N LYS A 267 -23.29 -2.06 23.23
CA LYS A 267 -22.20 -1.11 23.50
C LYS A 267 -22.76 0.20 24.04
N SER A 268 -22.10 0.74 25.06
CA SER A 268 -22.36 2.12 25.48
C SER A 268 -21.95 3.10 24.37
N LEU A 269 -22.59 4.26 24.33
CA LEU A 269 -22.26 5.32 23.36
C LEU A 269 -20.77 5.70 23.43
N LEU A 270 -20.22 5.80 24.63
CA LEU A 270 -18.80 6.07 24.85
C LEU A 270 -17.90 5.01 24.22
N ARG A 271 -18.18 3.72 24.46
CA ARG A 271 -17.40 2.62 23.88
C ARG A 271 -17.46 2.64 22.35
N SER A 272 -18.65 2.81 21.77
CA SER A 272 -18.82 2.88 20.32
C SER A 272 -18.06 4.07 19.70
N THR A 273 -18.00 5.21 20.41
CA THR A 273 -17.30 6.41 19.93
C THR A 273 -15.78 6.20 19.94
N ILE A 274 -15.23 5.60 21.00
CA ILE A 274 -13.80 5.25 21.09
C ILE A 274 -13.42 4.24 19.99
N GLU A 275 -14.21 3.19 19.82
CA GLU A 275 -13.97 2.16 18.81
C GLU A 275 -14.00 2.74 17.38
N ASN A 276 -14.90 3.69 17.12
CA ASN A 276 -14.91 4.42 15.85
C ASN A 276 -13.65 5.26 15.68
N LEU A 277 -13.25 6.05 16.68
CA LEU A 277 -12.01 6.85 16.62
C LEU A 277 -10.79 5.98 16.31
N CYS A 278 -10.61 4.85 17.02
CA CYS A 278 -9.52 3.90 16.77
C CYS A 278 -9.56 3.35 15.35
N PHE A 279 -10.75 2.96 14.86
CA PHE A 279 -10.91 2.49 13.48
C PHE A 279 -10.51 3.56 12.46
N GLN A 280 -10.90 4.82 12.66
CA GLN A 280 -10.56 5.89 11.72
C GLN A 280 -9.05 6.17 11.68
N ILE A 281 -8.39 6.15 12.84
CA ILE A 281 -6.93 6.30 12.93
C ILE A 281 -6.22 5.16 12.20
N PHE A 282 -6.58 3.91 12.50
CA PHE A 282 -5.94 2.75 11.87
C PHE A 282 -6.26 2.64 10.38
N TYR A 283 -7.45 3.06 9.96
CA TYR A 283 -7.80 3.16 8.55
C TYR A 283 -6.87 4.12 7.83
N LEU A 284 -6.69 5.35 8.34
CA LEU A 284 -5.82 6.33 7.71
C LEU A 284 -4.34 5.89 7.72
N LEU A 285 -3.90 5.23 8.79
CA LEU A 285 -2.55 4.65 8.89
C LEU A 285 -2.33 3.58 7.81
N SER A 286 -3.31 2.69 7.61
CA SER A 286 -3.28 1.70 6.52
C SER A 286 -3.13 2.38 5.15
N PHE A 287 -3.90 3.46 4.88
CA PHE A 287 -3.78 4.17 3.61
C PHE A 287 -2.44 4.90 3.41
N MET A 288 -1.79 5.35 4.48
CA MET A 288 -0.42 5.89 4.39
C MET A 288 0.57 4.88 3.79
N SER A 289 0.37 3.58 4.00
CA SER A 289 1.25 2.55 3.46
C SER A 289 1.33 2.55 1.92
N PHE A 290 0.32 3.09 1.22
CA PHE A 290 0.32 3.25 -0.23
C PHE A 290 0.97 4.55 -0.71
N GLY A 291 1.09 5.57 0.15
CA GLY A 291 1.68 6.87 -0.19
C GLY A 291 3.17 7.00 0.16
N ILE A 292 3.61 6.25 1.18
CA ILE A 292 4.96 6.27 1.72
C ILE A 292 6.09 5.71 0.83
N PRO A 293 5.87 4.75 -0.11
CA PRO A 293 6.96 4.09 -0.82
C PRO A 293 7.99 5.04 -1.46
N PHE A 294 7.56 6.09 -2.17
CA PHE A 294 8.46 7.08 -2.77
C PHE A 294 9.42 7.72 -1.76
N TYR A 295 8.89 8.13 -0.60
CA TYR A 295 9.65 8.80 0.44
C TYR A 295 10.69 7.85 1.04
N ILE A 296 10.30 6.60 1.30
CA ILE A 296 11.23 5.56 1.77
C ILE A 296 12.30 5.29 0.73
N TYR A 297 11.92 5.16 -0.53
CA TYR A 297 12.85 4.91 -1.63
C TYR A 297 13.90 6.02 -1.74
N THR A 298 13.45 7.27 -1.62
CA THR A 298 14.32 8.45 -1.70
C THR A 298 15.23 8.59 -0.48
N LEU A 299 14.72 8.33 0.73
CA LEU A 299 15.50 8.41 1.97
C LEU A 299 16.50 7.26 2.11
N THR A 300 16.10 6.06 1.71
CA THR A 300 16.89 4.83 1.91
C THR A 300 17.70 4.41 0.69
N GLY A 301 17.56 5.03 -0.47
CA GLY A 301 18.30 4.65 -1.69
C GLY A 301 19.06 5.83 -2.29
N THR A 302 20.39 5.80 -2.26
CA THR A 302 21.17 6.87 -2.92
C THR A 302 21.01 6.83 -4.43
N VAL A 303 20.80 5.64 -5.02
CA VAL A 303 20.51 5.50 -6.46
C VAL A 303 19.18 6.18 -6.79
N PHE A 304 18.12 5.85 -6.06
CA PHE A 304 16.80 6.46 -6.30
C PHE A 304 16.81 7.97 -6.05
N ARG A 305 17.52 8.43 -5.01
CA ARG A 305 17.74 9.85 -4.74
C ARG A 305 18.47 10.55 -5.88
N ASN A 306 19.51 9.94 -6.45
CA ASN A 306 20.24 10.52 -7.56
C ASN A 306 19.35 10.63 -8.81
N GLU A 307 18.57 9.60 -9.13
CA GLU A 307 17.60 9.62 -10.23
C GLU A 307 16.55 10.74 -10.05
N PHE A 308 16.06 10.94 -8.82
CA PHE A 308 15.18 12.07 -8.50
C PHE A 308 15.89 13.42 -8.68
N MET A 309 17.12 13.58 -8.19
CA MET A 309 17.87 14.83 -8.35
C MET A 309 18.18 15.13 -9.83
N ASP A 310 18.47 14.11 -10.64
CA ASP A 310 18.70 14.28 -12.07
C ASP A 310 17.41 14.68 -12.81
N LEU A 311 16.26 14.15 -12.40
CA LEU A 311 14.96 14.61 -12.87
C LEU A 311 14.72 16.09 -12.52
N VAL A 312 14.96 16.49 -11.27
CA VAL A 312 14.81 17.88 -10.82
C VAL A 312 15.72 18.82 -11.62
N ARG A 313 16.99 18.42 -11.85
CA ARG A 313 17.94 19.18 -12.68
C ARG A 313 17.47 19.32 -14.12
N LEU A 314 16.92 18.25 -14.70
CA LEU A 314 16.39 18.27 -16.07
C LEU A 314 15.20 19.23 -16.20
N VAL A 315 14.24 19.16 -15.27
CA VAL A 315 13.07 20.04 -15.25
C VAL A 315 13.50 21.49 -15.04
N TYR A 316 14.42 21.75 -14.11
CA TYR A 316 14.99 23.09 -13.89
C TYR A 316 15.65 23.64 -15.15
N ARG A 317 16.45 22.83 -15.86
CA ARG A 317 17.07 23.24 -17.13
C ARG A 317 16.02 23.56 -18.20
N LYS A 318 14.98 22.74 -18.35
CA LYS A 318 13.90 23.00 -19.31
C LYS A 318 13.09 24.26 -18.97
N MET A 319 12.79 24.48 -17.70
CA MET A 319 12.11 25.71 -17.25
C MET A 319 12.99 26.94 -17.49
N LYS A 320 14.30 26.85 -17.23
CA LYS A 320 15.23 27.94 -17.53
C LYS A 320 15.24 28.26 -19.02
N ILE A 321 15.23 27.26 -19.91
CA ILE A 321 15.19 27.47 -21.36
C ILE A 321 13.85 28.04 -21.84
N ALA A 322 12.73 27.69 -21.19
CA ALA A 322 11.40 28.18 -21.58
C ALA A 322 11.09 29.63 -21.11
N VAL A 323 11.93 30.20 -20.25
CA VAL A 323 11.80 31.57 -19.71
C VAL A 323 12.66 32.57 -20.49
N PHE A 324 13.52 32.09 -21.41
CA PHE A 324 14.30 32.89 -22.35
C PHE A 324 13.79 32.66 -23.78
#